data_AF-A0A2D6A1H2-F1
#
_entry.id   AF-A0A2D6A1H2-F1
#
_cell.length_a   1.000
_cell.length_b   1.000
_cell.length_c   1.000
_cell.angle_alpha   90.00
_cell.angle_beta   90.00
_cell.angle_gamma   90.00
#
_symmetry.space_group_name_H-M   'P 1'
#
loop_
_entity.id
_entity.type
_entity.pdbx_description
1 polymer ?
#
loop_
_entity_poly.entity_id
_entity_poly.type
_entity_poly.pdbx_seq_one_letter_code
_entity_poly.pdbx_strand_id
1 'polypeptide(L)'
;MVDVGLIGTDGAMRFSDRDWVENKPAQVDWQTYSACPFGIENTVRHFLLECVSAGRPPRSSLDDAVTAQRIVGGCEASIAEQRIIIL
;
A
#
# COMPACT_ATOMS: atom_id res chain seq x y z
N MET A 1 -3.31 9.79 -5.85
CA MET A 1 -4.51 10.04 -5.03
C MET A 1 -5.10 8.71 -4.55
N VAL A 2 -4.70 8.30 -3.36
CA VAL A 2 -5.13 7.11 -2.63
C VAL A 2 -6.00 7.55 -1.46
N ASP A 3 -7.23 7.03 -1.43
CA ASP A 3 -8.20 7.26 -0.37
C ASP A 3 -8.70 5.91 0.11
N VAL A 4 -8.53 5.64 1.40
CA VAL A 4 -8.89 4.35 2.01
C VAL A 4 -9.87 4.60 3.15
N GLY A 5 -11.05 4.00 3.03
CA GLY A 5 -12.03 3.92 4.11
C GLY A 5 -12.11 2.50 4.64
N LEU A 6 -12.04 2.36 5.96
CA LEU A 6 -12.26 1.10 6.68
C LEU A 6 -13.47 1.27 7.58
N ILE A 7 -14.45 0.39 7.46
CA ILE A 7 -15.62 0.35 8.32
C ILE A 7 -15.54 -0.96 9.10
N GLY A 8 -15.33 -0.83 10.41
CA GLY A 8 -15.33 -1.93 11.35
C GLY A 8 -16.65 -2.01 12.12
N THR A 9 -16.74 -3.01 13.00
CA THR A 9 -17.91 -3.22 13.86
C THR A 9 -18.10 -2.09 14.88
N ASP A 10 -17.00 -1.52 15.38
CA ASP A 10 -17.00 -0.51 16.45
C ASP A 10 -16.68 0.91 15.97
N GLY A 11 -16.60 1.14 14.66
CA GLY A 11 -16.33 2.46 14.11
C GLY A 11 -15.77 2.46 12.70
N ALA A 12 -15.42 3.64 12.20
CA ALA A 12 -14.85 3.82 10.88
C ALA A 12 -13.56 4.64 10.94
N MET A 13 -12.60 4.30 10.08
CA MET A 13 -11.36 5.03 9.88
C MET A 13 -11.25 5.44 8.41
N ARG A 14 -10.74 6.64 8.16
CA ARG A 14 -10.46 7.15 6.81
C ARG A 14 -9.03 7.69 6.74
N PHE A 15 -8.34 7.37 5.66
CA PHE A 15 -7.03 7.90 5.32
C PHE A 15 -7.08 8.48 3.90
N SER A 16 -6.56 9.69 3.70
CA SER A 16 -6.48 10.35 2.40
C SER A 16 -5.10 10.98 2.19
N ASP A 17 -4.46 10.67 1.06
CA ASP A 17 -3.20 11.33 0.68
C ASP A 17 -3.41 12.78 0.20
N ARG A 18 -4.66 13.18 -0.09
CA ARG A 18 -5.04 14.55 -0.49
C ARG A 18 -4.62 15.62 0.51
N ASP A 19 -4.55 15.27 1.79
CA ASP A 19 -4.15 16.21 2.84
C ASP A 19 -2.63 16.52 2.81
N TRP A 20 -1.86 15.77 2.01
CA TRP A 20 -0.40 15.83 1.91
C TRP A 20 0.10 16.37 0.55
N VAL A 21 -0.74 17.13 -0.16
CA VAL A 21 -0.39 17.75 -1.44
C VAL A 21 0.56 18.92 -1.21
N GLU A 22 1.82 18.76 -1.63
CA GLU A 22 2.74 19.87 -1.81
C GLU A 22 2.71 20.29 -3.28
N ASN A 23 1.83 21.21 -3.64
CA ASN A 23 1.66 21.65 -5.02
C ASN A 23 2.89 22.44 -5.50
N LYS A 24 3.91 21.75 -6.02
CA LYS A 24 4.99 22.35 -6.81
C LYS A 24 4.62 22.27 -8.30
N PRO A 25 4.62 23.39 -9.04
CA PRO A 25 4.31 23.38 -10.46
C PRO A 25 5.18 22.36 -11.22
N ALA A 26 4.56 21.54 -12.07
CA ALA A 26 5.18 20.59 -13.01
C ALA A 26 5.66 19.21 -12.48
N GLN A 27 5.27 18.75 -11.28
CA GLN A 27 5.46 17.35 -10.86
C GLN A 27 4.16 16.54 -10.92
N VAL A 28 4.22 15.32 -11.48
CA VAL A 28 3.06 14.53 -11.92
C VAL A 28 2.66 13.45 -10.92
N ASP A 29 1.34 13.36 -10.71
CA ASP A 29 0.51 12.32 -10.10
C ASP A 29 0.92 11.85 -8.69
N TRP A 30 1.77 10.83 -8.51
CA TRP A 30 2.04 10.27 -7.18
C TRP A 30 3.22 10.94 -6.44
N GLN A 31 4.11 11.62 -7.17
CA GLN A 31 5.31 12.28 -6.61
C GLN A 31 5.00 13.64 -5.97
N THR A 32 3.79 14.17 -6.19
CA THR A 32 3.32 15.45 -5.65
C THR A 32 2.71 15.31 -4.26
N TYR A 33 2.54 14.07 -3.77
CA TYR A 33 2.05 13.75 -2.44
C TYR A 33 3.22 13.35 -1.55
N SER A 34 3.57 14.16 -0.56
CA SER A 34 4.69 13.86 0.36
C SER A 34 4.48 12.55 1.15
N ALA A 35 3.22 12.13 1.30
CA ALA A 35 2.86 10.87 1.96
C ALA A 35 3.54 9.63 1.34
N CYS A 36 3.70 9.57 0.02
CA CYS A 36 4.29 8.41 -0.65
C CYS A 36 5.81 8.30 -0.40
N PRO A 37 6.63 9.35 -0.64
CA PRO A 37 8.04 9.37 -0.23
C PRO A 37 8.24 9.06 1.26
N PHE A 38 7.45 9.67 2.16
CA PHE A 38 7.55 9.38 3.60
C PHE A 38 7.22 7.94 3.94
N GLY A 39 6.23 7.34 3.27
CA GLY A 39 5.89 5.92 3.42
C GLY A 39 7.07 5.01 3.05
N ILE A 40 7.70 5.27 1.90
CA ILE A 40 8.88 4.52 1.44
C ILE A 40 10.04 4.67 2.43
N GLU A 41 10.38 5.91 2.80
CA GLU A 41 11.44 6.19 3.76
C GLU A 41 11.21 5.49 5.09
N ASN A 42 9.96 5.46 5.58
CA ASN A 42 9.63 4.81 6.84
C ASN A 42 9.75 3.30 6.77
N THR A 43 9.34 2.69 5.66
CA THR A 43 9.55 1.25 5.42
C THR A 43 11.04 0.91 5.39
N VAL A 44 11.85 1.68 4.65
CA VAL A 44 13.31 1.46 4.57
C VAL A 44 13.95 1.63 5.95
N ARG A 45 13.59 2.70 6.69
CA ARG A 45 14.07 2.94 8.05
C ARG A 45 13.75 1.77 8.97
N HIS A 46 12.50 1.27 8.94
CA HIS A 46 12.09 0.12 9.74
C HIS A 46 12.89 -1.14 9.39
N PHE A 47 13.10 -1.40 8.10
CA PHE A 47 13.90 -2.54 7.67
C PHE A 47 15.33 -2.47 8.19
N LEU A 48 16.00 -1.32 8.05
CA LEU A 48 17.40 -1.17 8.50
C LEU A 48 17.54 -1.24 10.02
N LEU A 49 16.71 -0.52 10.77
CA LEU A 49 16.85 -0.41 12.22
C LEU A 49 16.29 -1.63 12.94
N GLU A 50 15.09 -2.07 12.58
CA GLU A 50 14.42 -3.13 13.34
C GLU A 50 14.78 -4.51 12.81
N CYS A 51 14.84 -4.68 11.48
CA CYS A 51 15.07 -6.01 10.91
C CYS A 51 16.56 -6.36 10.84
N VAL A 52 17.37 -5.51 10.20
CA VAL A 52 18.80 -5.78 10.02
C VAL A 52 19.56 -5.60 11.33
N SER A 53 19.36 -4.47 12.03
CA SER A 53 20.18 -4.15 13.21
C SER A 53 19.71 -4.86 14.48
N ALA A 54 18.39 -4.95 14.71
CA ALA A 54 17.82 -5.55 15.92
C ALA A 54 17.30 -7.00 15.73
N GLY A 55 17.40 -7.57 14.52
CA GLY A 55 17.01 -8.95 14.22
C GLY A 55 15.51 -9.23 14.33
N ARG A 56 14.65 -8.20 14.27
CA ARG A 56 13.19 -8.37 14.28
C ARG A 56 12.69 -8.84 12.91
N PRO A 57 11.55 -9.55 12.85
CA PRO A 57 10.97 -9.93 11.57
C PRO A 57 10.45 -8.69 10.80
N PRO A 58 10.52 -8.68 9.46
CA PRO A 58 9.88 -7.67 8.64
C PRO A 58 8.35 -7.71 8.82
N ARG A 59 7.69 -6.58 8.54
CA ARG A 59 6.21 -6.48 8.60
C ARG A 59 5.48 -7.30 7.55
N SER A 60 6.21 -7.73 6.51
CA SER A 60 5.69 -8.48 5.37
C SER A 60 6.59 -9.69 5.13
N SER A 61 5.99 -10.79 4.72
CA SER A 61 6.62 -12.07 4.40
C SER A 61 6.59 -12.36 2.89
N LEU A 62 7.27 -13.44 2.47
CA LEU A 62 7.14 -13.92 1.09
C LEU A 62 5.74 -14.44 0.80
N ASP A 63 5.05 -15.01 1.78
CA ASP A 63 3.67 -15.49 1.61
C ASP A 63 2.70 -14.34 1.34
N ASP A 64 2.94 -13.17 1.93
CA ASP A 64 2.18 -11.95 1.63
C ASP A 64 2.39 -11.52 0.17
N ALA A 65 3.62 -11.63 -0.35
CA ALA A 65 3.93 -11.32 -1.75
C ALA A 65 3.26 -12.30 -2.71
N VAL A 66 3.30 -13.61 -2.40
CA VAL A 66 2.60 -14.64 -3.19
C VAL A 66 1.10 -14.41 -3.18
N THR A 67 0.53 -14.07 -2.03
CA THR A 67 -0.90 -13.77 -1.88
C THR A 67 -1.29 -12.54 -2.70
N ALA A 68 -0.50 -11.46 -2.63
CA ALA A 68 -0.73 -10.27 -3.45
C ALA A 68 -0.69 -10.60 -4.96
N GLN A 69 0.27 -11.40 -5.41
CA GLN A 69 0.37 -11.83 -6.80
C GLN A 69 -0.86 -12.65 -7.24
N ARG A 70 -1.34 -13.55 -6.40
CA ARG A 70 -2.56 -14.33 -6.68
C ARG A 70 -3.79 -13.43 -6.79
N ILE A 71 -3.92 -12.44 -5.91
CA ILE A 71 -5.02 -11.48 -5.94
C ILE A 71 -5.01 -10.69 -7.25
N VAL A 72 -3.85 -10.15 -7.65
CA VAL A 72 -3.71 -9.43 -8.92
C VAL A 72 -4.11 -10.32 -10.10
N GLY A 73 -3.57 -11.53 -10.18
CA GLY A 73 -3.91 -12.47 -11.25
C GLY A 73 -5.40 -12.86 -11.26
N GLY A 74 -6.02 -13.01 -10.09
CA GLY A 74 -7.46 -13.27 -9.99
C GLY A 74 -8.31 -12.10 -10.49
N CYS A 75 -7.92 -10.86 -10.18
CA CYS A 75 -8.57 -9.67 -10.72
C CYS A 75 -8.44 -9.59 -12.25
N GLU A 76 -7.25 -9.85 -12.80
CA GLU A 76 -7.00 -9.87 -14.24
C GLU A 76 -7.84 -10.96 -14.94
N ALA A 77 -7.89 -12.17 -14.38
CA ALA A 77 -8.71 -13.27 -14.89
C ALA A 77 -10.22 -12.95 -14.81
N SER A 78 -10.68 -12.38 -13.69
CA SER A 78 -12.07 -11.94 -13.50
C SER A 78 -12.50 -10.94 -14.58
N ILE A 79 -11.63 -9.97 -14.90
CA ILE A 79 -11.87 -9.01 -15.98
C ILE A 79 -11.91 -9.70 -17.34
N ALA A 80 -10.94 -10.57 -17.65
CA ALA A 80 -10.87 -11.24 -18.93
C ALA A 80 -12.06 -12.18 -19.18
N GLU A 81 -12.52 -12.89 -18.15
CA GLU A 81 -13.55 -13.91 -18.24
C GLU A 81 -14.95 -13.40 -17.87
N GLN A 82 -15.07 -12.15 -17.38
CA GLN A 82 -16.32 -11.53 -16.93
C GLN A 82 -17.07 -12.37 -15.89
N ARG A 83 -16.34 -12.99 -14.96
CA ARG A 83 -16.91 -13.83 -13.88
C ARG A 83 -16.16 -13.70 -12.57
N ILE A 84 -16.82 -14.11 -11.49
CA ILE A 84 -16.22 -14.15 -10.15
C ILE A 84 -15.15 -15.27 -10.09
N ILE A 85 -13.94 -14.90 -9.66
CA ILE A 85 -12.84 -15.82 -9.38
C ILE A 85 -12.66 -15.93 -7.86
N ILE A 86 -12.56 -17.17 -7.36
CA ILE A 86 -12.30 -17.46 -5.95
C ILE A 86 -10.81 -17.78 -5.81
N LEU A 87 -10.15 -17.13 -4.84
CA LEU A 87 -8.71 -17.19 -4.62
C LEU A 87 -8.31 -18.14 -3.50
#